data_AF-A0A3Q9FYX3-F1
#
_entry.id   AF-A0A3Q9FYX3-F1
#
_cell.length_a   1.000
_cell.length_b   1.000
_cell.length_c   1.000
_cell.angle_alpha   90.00
_cell.angle_beta   90.00
_cell.angle_gamma   90.00
#
_symmetry.space_group_name_H-M   'P 1'
#
loop_
_entity.id
_entity.type
_entity.pdbx_description
1 polymer ?
#
loop_
_entity_poly.entity_id
_entity_poly.type
_entity_poly.pdbx_seq_one_letter_code
_entity_poly.pdbx_strand_id
1 'polypeptide(L)'
;MRARVLAVTLVTAAVAAAATQAAAQPSKPLPRTPAAWCASQGGVAGTYRPFYDAGGRLSPLGGQRELCEFTAADTSRITVAADTLDADLPTLAALAYVRKPALPQHPQGNPSAVYCANLGGTTQFGNHKSDVGGWIKDGEPRDSDHLRDMCLFADGSAISAWGLTYHTGGVIRGADLAGKFRATIPAA
;
A
#
# COMPACT_ATOMS: atom_id res chain seq x y z
N MET A 1 63.15 62.34 38.95
CA MET A 1 64.24 61.38 38.66
C MET A 1 63.83 59.99 39.13
N ARG A 2 64.24 58.96 38.37
CA ARG A 2 64.21 57.51 38.63
C ARG A 2 63.05 56.72 38.03
N ALA A 3 63.35 56.24 36.81
CA ALA A 3 62.76 55.09 36.17
C ALA A 3 62.92 53.80 36.99
N ARG A 4 61.96 52.88 36.90
CA ARG A 4 62.15 51.45 37.20
C ARG A 4 61.35 50.58 36.23
N VAL A 5 62.10 50.11 35.23
CA VAL A 5 62.13 48.78 34.60
C VAL A 5 60.89 47.89 34.76
N LEU A 6 60.26 47.62 33.62
CA LEU A 6 59.25 46.58 33.37
C LEU A 6 59.87 45.18 33.50
N ALA A 7 59.27 44.32 34.32
CA ALA A 7 59.51 42.88 34.31
C ALA A 7 58.37 42.20 33.54
N VAL A 8 58.76 41.48 32.49
CA VAL A 8 57.90 40.68 31.63
C VAL A 8 57.58 39.36 32.33
N THR A 9 56.30 39.08 32.59
CA THR A 9 55.82 37.75 32.95
C THR A 9 54.96 37.21 31.79
N LEU A 10 55.51 36.23 31.09
CA LEU A 10 54.79 35.38 30.13
C LEU A 10 53.70 34.59 30.88
N VAL A 11 52.45 34.81 30.51
CA VAL A 11 51.33 33.95 30.91
C VAL A 11 50.99 33.07 29.72
N THR A 12 51.40 31.81 29.78
CA THR A 12 50.96 30.75 28.86
C THR A 12 49.52 30.35 29.21
N ALA A 13 48.55 30.85 28.45
CA ALA A 13 47.16 30.42 28.54
C ALA A 13 46.98 29.10 27.78
N ALA A 14 46.80 27.99 28.51
CA ALA A 14 46.38 26.72 27.95
C ALA A 14 44.88 26.79 27.61
N VAL A 15 44.54 26.89 26.33
CA VAL A 15 43.15 26.86 25.85
C VAL A 15 42.73 25.39 25.75
N ALA A 16 42.05 24.88 26.76
CA ALA A 16 41.39 23.58 26.68
C ALA A 16 40.16 23.71 25.76
N ALA A 17 40.28 23.23 24.53
CA ALA A 17 39.16 23.11 23.60
C ALA A 17 38.21 22.00 24.09
N ALA A 18 37.20 22.39 24.88
CA ALA A 18 36.08 21.51 25.20
C ALA A 18 35.25 21.30 23.92
N ALA A 19 35.56 20.25 23.17
CA ALA A 19 34.69 19.75 22.11
C ALA A 19 33.41 19.21 22.75
N THR A 20 32.39 20.05 22.86
CA THR A 20 31.02 19.61 23.13
C THR A 20 30.57 18.70 21.99
N GLN A 21 30.68 17.39 22.18
CA GLN A 21 29.94 16.41 21.39
C GLN A 21 28.45 16.64 21.69
N ALA A 22 27.77 17.32 20.78
CA ALA A 22 26.32 17.34 20.75
C ALA A 22 25.87 15.89 20.50
N ALA A 23 25.45 15.21 21.57
CA ALA A 23 24.81 13.91 21.45
C ALA A 23 23.59 14.06 20.53
N ALA A 24 23.63 13.40 19.37
CA ALA A 24 22.50 13.33 18.48
C ALA A 24 21.31 12.77 19.26
N GLN A 25 20.28 13.58 19.45
CA GLN A 25 19.05 13.08 20.08
C GLN A 25 18.49 11.95 19.22
N PRO A 26 17.93 10.88 19.83
CA PRO A 26 17.23 9.85 19.08
C PRO A 26 16.18 10.52 18.19
N SER A 27 16.33 10.38 16.87
CA SER A 27 15.36 10.89 15.93
C SER A 27 14.00 10.30 16.26
N LYS A 28 13.02 11.18 16.54
CA LYS A 28 11.61 10.81 16.76
C LYS A 28 11.21 9.83 15.65
N PRO A 29 10.65 8.65 15.96
CA PRO A 29 10.21 7.70 14.94
C PRO A 29 9.30 8.42 13.95
N LEU A 30 9.59 8.29 12.65
CA LEU A 30 8.74 8.82 11.59
C LEU A 30 7.31 8.26 11.77
N PRO A 31 6.26 9.05 11.48
CA PRO A 31 4.91 8.53 11.44
C PRO A 31 4.84 7.31 10.51
N ARG A 32 4.22 6.22 10.96
CA ARG A 32 3.97 5.05 10.12
C ARG A 32 3.04 5.46 8.98
N THR A 33 3.46 5.20 7.74
CA THR A 33 2.61 5.36 6.56
C THR A 33 2.14 3.99 6.08
N PRO A 34 0.99 3.93 5.39
CA PRO A 34 0.54 2.70 4.73
C PRO A 34 1.59 2.10 3.79
N ALA A 35 2.31 2.95 3.04
CA ALA A 35 3.46 2.55 2.22
C ALA A 35 4.55 1.83 3.02
N ALA A 36 4.91 2.35 4.20
CA ALA A 36 5.93 1.76 5.05
C ALA A 36 5.48 0.41 5.61
N TRP A 37 4.20 0.28 5.96
CA TRP A 37 3.64 -1.02 6.36
C TRP A 37 3.70 -2.01 5.20
N CYS A 38 3.22 -1.63 4.00
CA CYS A 38 3.32 -2.43 2.79
C CYS A 38 4.76 -2.96 2.56
N ALA A 39 5.75 -2.08 2.61
CA ALA A 39 7.15 -2.44 2.45
C ALA A 39 7.62 -3.42 3.54
N SER A 40 7.23 -3.19 4.80
CA SER A 40 7.57 -4.10 5.91
C SER A 40 6.97 -5.51 5.76
N GLN A 41 5.87 -5.64 5.02
CA GLN A 41 5.24 -6.93 4.69
C GLN A 41 5.82 -7.59 3.43
N GLY A 42 6.82 -6.98 2.79
CA GLY A 42 7.45 -7.46 1.57
C GLY A 42 6.72 -7.08 0.28
N GLY A 43 5.81 -6.11 0.34
CA GLY A 43 5.12 -5.55 -0.82
C GLY A 43 5.82 -4.30 -1.38
N VAL A 44 5.41 -3.88 -2.57
CA VAL A 44 5.86 -2.65 -3.22
C VAL A 44 4.70 -1.68 -3.31
N ALA A 45 4.78 -0.58 -2.56
CA ALA A 45 3.80 0.49 -2.63
C ALA A 45 3.94 1.27 -3.95
N GLY A 46 2.83 1.79 -4.46
CA GLY A 46 2.80 2.65 -5.64
C GLY A 46 1.54 3.49 -5.68
N THR A 47 1.60 4.65 -6.32
CA THR A 47 0.39 5.43 -6.63
C THR A 47 -0.27 4.84 -7.86
N TYR A 48 -1.57 4.59 -7.78
CA TYR A 48 -2.38 4.10 -8.89
C TYR A 48 -3.49 5.09 -9.21
N ARG A 49 -3.82 5.19 -10.49
CA ARG A 49 -4.91 5.99 -11.00
C ARG A 49 -6.00 5.08 -11.56
N PRO A 50 -7.29 5.33 -11.28
CA PRO A 50 -8.38 4.61 -11.90
C PRO A 50 -8.56 5.06 -13.35
N PHE A 51 -8.91 4.12 -14.22
CA PHE A 51 -9.26 4.34 -15.61
C PHE A 51 -10.63 3.74 -15.89
N TYR A 52 -11.46 4.49 -16.58
CA TYR A 52 -12.68 3.99 -17.20
C TYR A 52 -12.32 3.39 -18.56
N ASP A 53 -12.83 2.20 -18.84
CA ASP A 53 -12.60 1.50 -20.11
C ASP A 53 -13.91 1.37 -20.90
N ALA A 54 -13.99 2.12 -22.00
CA ALA A 54 -15.07 2.03 -22.98
C ALA A 54 -14.62 1.27 -24.23
N GLY A 55 -14.45 -0.05 -24.11
CA GLY A 55 -14.12 -0.92 -25.24
C GLY A 55 -12.70 -0.76 -25.77
N GLY A 56 -11.71 -0.72 -24.87
CA GLY A 56 -10.29 -0.58 -25.17
C GLY A 56 -9.78 0.87 -25.17
N ARG A 57 -10.64 1.83 -24.83
CA ARG A 57 -10.28 3.25 -24.74
C ARG A 57 -10.22 3.68 -23.29
N LEU A 58 -9.02 3.57 -22.71
CA LEU A 58 -8.77 3.94 -21.32
C LEU A 58 -8.81 5.47 -21.14
N SER A 59 -9.75 5.93 -20.34
CA SER A 59 -9.91 7.33 -19.94
C SER A 59 -9.52 7.49 -18.47
N PRO A 60 -8.52 8.32 -18.13
CA PRO A 60 -8.09 8.49 -16.75
C PRO A 60 -9.19 9.17 -15.92
N LEU A 61 -9.40 8.66 -14.70
CA LEU A 61 -10.28 9.26 -13.72
C LEU A 61 -9.48 10.08 -12.70
N GLY A 62 -10.18 10.98 -11.99
CA GLY A 62 -9.55 11.99 -11.13
C GLY A 62 -8.84 11.44 -9.89
N GLY A 63 -9.27 10.29 -9.38
CA GLY A 63 -8.72 9.70 -8.16
C GLY A 63 -7.26 9.24 -8.29
N GLN A 64 -6.57 9.20 -7.16
CA GLN A 64 -5.30 8.49 -6.99
C GLN A 64 -5.34 7.78 -5.65
N ARG A 65 -4.74 6.60 -5.56
CA ARG A 65 -4.64 5.85 -4.32
C ARG A 65 -3.33 5.10 -4.26
N GLU A 66 -2.74 5.03 -3.08
CA GLU A 66 -1.60 4.17 -2.84
C GLU A 66 -2.07 2.71 -2.70
N LEU A 67 -1.57 1.85 -3.57
CA LEU A 67 -1.78 0.41 -3.48
C LEU A 67 -0.46 -0.29 -3.19
N CYS A 68 -0.55 -1.45 -2.55
CA CYS A 68 0.53 -2.36 -2.24
C CYS A 68 0.44 -3.57 -3.18
N GLU A 69 1.47 -3.78 -4.00
CA GLU A 69 1.57 -4.93 -4.90
C GLU A 69 2.55 -5.96 -4.34
N PHE A 70 2.13 -7.22 -4.30
CA PHE A 70 2.98 -8.37 -4.00
C PHE A 70 3.13 -9.21 -5.26
N THR A 71 4.37 -9.50 -5.65
CA THR A 71 4.69 -10.26 -6.85
C THR A 71 5.49 -11.50 -6.47
N ALA A 72 5.02 -12.67 -6.90
CA ALA A 72 5.66 -13.95 -6.68
C ALA A 72 6.75 -14.22 -7.74
N ALA A 73 7.54 -15.27 -7.51
CA ALA A 73 8.55 -15.74 -8.47
C ALA A 73 7.95 -16.20 -9.80
N ASP A 74 6.72 -16.73 -9.79
CA ASP A 74 5.97 -17.11 -11.00
C ASP A 74 5.33 -15.91 -11.71
N THR A 75 5.67 -14.69 -11.30
CA THR A 75 5.16 -13.40 -11.79
C THR A 75 3.69 -13.12 -11.47
N SER A 76 3.00 -14.04 -10.79
CA SER A 76 1.66 -13.78 -10.29
C SER A 76 1.69 -12.64 -9.28
N ARG A 77 0.61 -11.86 -9.25
CA ARG A 77 0.51 -10.68 -8.39
C ARG A 77 -0.80 -10.63 -7.65
N ILE A 78 -0.79 -10.01 -6.49
CA ILE A 78 -1.96 -9.53 -5.78
C ILE A 78 -1.72 -8.08 -5.37
N THR A 79 -2.74 -7.25 -5.56
CA THR A 79 -2.72 -5.83 -5.20
C THR A 79 -3.78 -5.57 -4.14
N VAL A 80 -3.46 -4.77 -3.14
CA VAL A 80 -4.38 -4.35 -2.07
C VAL A 80 -4.17 -2.87 -1.82
N ALA A 81 -5.19 -2.11 -1.45
CA ALA A 81 -4.97 -0.73 -1.05
C ALA A 81 -4.05 -0.68 0.18
N ALA A 82 -3.06 0.21 0.18
CA ALA A 82 -2.06 0.21 1.24
C ALA A 82 -2.68 0.52 2.61
N ASP A 83 -3.67 1.43 2.64
CA ASP A 83 -4.45 1.78 3.82
C ASP A 83 -5.34 0.62 4.32
N THR A 84 -5.79 -0.27 3.43
CA THR A 84 -6.49 -1.51 3.79
C THR A 84 -5.57 -2.48 4.50
N LEU A 85 -4.29 -2.55 4.09
CA LEU A 85 -3.30 -3.42 4.71
C LEU A 85 -2.84 -2.88 6.08
N ASP A 86 -2.71 -1.56 6.22
CA ASP A 86 -2.23 -0.88 7.44
C ASP A 86 -3.34 -0.51 8.44
N ALA A 87 -4.61 -0.77 8.12
CA ALA A 87 -5.73 -0.42 8.98
C ALA A 87 -5.61 -1.02 10.40
N ASP A 88 -5.93 -0.22 11.42
CA ASP A 88 -5.93 -0.63 12.84
C ASP A 88 -7.10 -1.56 13.18
N LEU A 89 -8.17 -1.51 12.39
CA LEU A 89 -9.39 -2.30 12.57
C LEU A 89 -9.64 -3.20 11.34
N PRO A 90 -10.33 -4.34 11.51
CA PRO A 90 -10.71 -5.18 10.38
C PRO A 90 -11.51 -4.42 9.33
N THR A 91 -11.08 -4.52 8.08
CA THR A 91 -11.81 -3.99 6.92
C THR A 91 -12.61 -5.10 6.24
N LEU A 92 -13.59 -4.73 5.42
CA LEU A 92 -14.36 -5.68 4.62
C LEU A 92 -13.48 -6.44 3.64
N ALA A 93 -12.49 -5.80 3.01
CA ALA A 93 -11.52 -6.47 2.15
C ALA A 93 -10.67 -7.50 2.91
N ALA A 94 -10.20 -7.16 4.12
CA ALA A 94 -9.42 -8.09 4.94
C ALA A 94 -10.27 -9.26 5.42
N LEU A 95 -11.52 -9.00 5.86
CA LEU A 95 -12.48 -10.04 6.24
C LEU A 95 -12.79 -10.98 5.07
N ALA A 96 -13.04 -10.43 3.88
CA ALA A 96 -13.30 -11.21 2.67
C ALA A 96 -12.10 -12.12 2.33
N TYR A 97 -10.88 -11.57 2.39
CA TYR A 97 -9.67 -12.34 2.13
C TYR A 97 -9.48 -13.47 3.15
N VAL A 98 -9.55 -13.17 4.46
CA VAL A 98 -9.24 -14.14 5.52
C VAL A 98 -10.32 -15.21 5.64
N ARG A 99 -11.61 -14.83 5.57
CA ARG A 99 -12.73 -15.75 5.81
C ARG A 99 -13.10 -16.60 4.59
N LYS A 100 -12.67 -16.20 3.39
CA LYS A 100 -12.92 -16.92 2.13
C LYS A 100 -14.38 -17.39 1.96
N PRO A 101 -15.38 -16.48 1.96
CA PRO A 101 -16.75 -16.88 1.69
C PRO A 101 -16.85 -17.67 0.38
N ALA A 102 -17.73 -18.67 0.32
CA ALA A 102 -17.82 -19.56 -0.83
C ALA A 102 -18.05 -18.81 -2.15
N LEU A 103 -17.44 -19.32 -3.22
CA LEU A 103 -17.67 -18.80 -4.57
C LEU A 103 -19.13 -19.03 -4.99
N PRO A 104 -19.76 -18.07 -5.69
CA PRO A 104 -21.08 -18.25 -6.28
C PRO A 104 -21.14 -19.46 -7.21
N GLN A 105 -22.22 -20.22 -7.14
CA GLN A 105 -22.48 -21.32 -8.08
C GLN A 105 -22.95 -20.74 -9.42
N HIS A 106 -22.33 -21.18 -10.51
CA HIS A 106 -22.67 -20.79 -11.90
C HIS A 106 -22.63 -19.26 -12.17
N PRO A 107 -21.49 -18.58 -11.99
CA PRO A 107 -21.38 -17.15 -12.25
C PRO A 107 -21.61 -16.86 -13.75
N GLN A 108 -22.35 -15.79 -14.04
CA GLN A 108 -22.56 -15.29 -15.40
C GLN A 108 -21.69 -14.06 -15.63
N GLY A 109 -20.87 -14.06 -16.68
CA GLY A 109 -19.91 -12.99 -16.97
C GLY A 109 -18.56 -13.20 -16.28
N ASN A 110 -17.85 -12.11 -15.96
CA ASN A 110 -16.54 -12.17 -15.31
C ASN A 110 -16.68 -12.77 -13.88
N PRO A 111 -16.08 -13.94 -13.58
CA PRO A 111 -16.20 -14.58 -12.28
C PRO A 111 -15.71 -13.74 -11.10
N SER A 112 -14.66 -12.93 -11.28
CA SER A 112 -14.15 -12.08 -10.19
C SER A 112 -15.06 -10.90 -9.87
N ALA A 113 -15.69 -10.31 -10.89
CA ALA A 113 -16.69 -9.26 -10.69
C ALA A 113 -17.93 -9.81 -9.98
N VAL A 114 -18.41 -10.99 -10.40
CA VAL A 114 -19.55 -11.67 -9.74
C VAL A 114 -19.21 -12.01 -8.29
N TYR A 115 -18.00 -12.52 -8.03
CA TYR A 115 -17.58 -12.83 -6.66
C TYR A 115 -17.46 -11.56 -5.80
N CYS A 116 -16.83 -10.50 -6.32
CA CYS A 116 -16.76 -9.22 -5.64
C CYS A 116 -18.16 -8.68 -5.27
N ALA A 117 -19.10 -8.72 -6.21
CA ALA A 117 -20.48 -8.32 -5.96
C ALA A 117 -21.17 -9.19 -4.89
N ASN A 118 -20.94 -10.51 -4.90
CA ASN A 118 -21.46 -11.43 -3.88
C ASN A 118 -20.89 -11.14 -2.48
N LEU A 119 -19.68 -10.60 -2.40
CA LEU A 119 -19.05 -10.15 -1.16
C LEU A 119 -19.54 -8.76 -0.69
N GLY A 120 -20.47 -8.13 -1.43
CA GLY A 120 -20.94 -6.77 -1.16
C GLY A 120 -19.99 -5.67 -1.61
N GLY A 121 -18.99 -6.01 -2.43
CA GLY A 121 -18.09 -5.07 -3.08
C GLY A 121 -18.53 -4.72 -4.50
N THR A 122 -17.70 -3.95 -5.20
CA THR A 122 -17.91 -3.59 -6.60
C THR A 122 -16.59 -3.51 -7.37
N THR A 123 -16.62 -3.93 -8.64
CA THR A 123 -15.58 -3.67 -9.66
C THR A 123 -16.08 -2.70 -10.74
N GLN A 124 -17.27 -2.13 -10.54
CA GLN A 124 -18.01 -1.36 -11.54
C GLN A 124 -17.54 0.11 -11.59
N PHE A 125 -17.23 0.62 -12.79
CA PHE A 125 -16.75 2.00 -13.00
C PHE A 125 -17.79 2.95 -13.61
N GLY A 126 -18.92 2.43 -14.10
CA GLY A 126 -20.03 3.22 -14.65
C GLY A 126 -21.40 2.62 -14.34
N ASN A 127 -22.44 3.09 -15.03
CA ASN A 127 -23.83 2.71 -14.76
C ASN A 127 -24.36 1.56 -15.64
N HIS A 128 -23.59 1.09 -16.62
CA HIS A 128 -23.93 -0.03 -17.49
C HIS A 128 -23.04 -1.26 -17.23
N LYS A 129 -23.54 -2.47 -17.45
CA LYS A 129 -22.75 -3.71 -17.24
C LYS A 129 -21.47 -3.79 -18.08
N SER A 130 -21.43 -3.08 -19.21
CA SER A 130 -20.26 -2.98 -20.08
C SER A 130 -19.24 -1.92 -19.63
N ASP A 131 -19.60 -1.09 -18.66
CA ASP A 131 -18.73 -0.05 -18.11
C ASP A 131 -17.71 -0.69 -17.18
N VAL A 132 -16.56 -1.02 -17.75
CA VAL A 132 -15.44 -1.63 -17.05
C VAL A 132 -14.36 -0.59 -16.76
N GLY A 133 -13.32 -1.01 -16.04
CA GLY A 133 -12.21 -0.16 -15.67
C GLY A 133 -11.27 -0.87 -14.73
N GLY A 134 -10.34 -0.12 -14.18
CA GLY A 134 -9.40 -0.63 -13.21
C GLY A 134 -8.35 0.42 -12.87
N TRP A 135 -7.28 -0.02 -12.25
CA TRP A 135 -6.26 0.86 -11.68
C TRP A 135 -4.91 0.57 -12.33
N ILE A 136 -4.24 1.61 -12.84
CA ILE A 136 -2.90 1.48 -13.43
C ILE A 136 -1.92 2.23 -12.54
N LYS A 137 -0.76 1.63 -12.28
CA LYS A 137 0.30 2.26 -11.50
C LYS A 137 0.88 3.43 -12.27
N ASP A 138 1.13 4.54 -11.59
CA ASP A 138 1.80 5.69 -12.21
C ASP A 138 3.18 5.26 -12.75
N GLY A 139 3.42 5.58 -14.03
CA GLY A 139 4.62 5.17 -14.76
C GLY A 139 4.49 3.87 -15.58
N GLU A 140 3.44 3.07 -15.38
CA GLU A 140 3.16 1.92 -16.24
C GLU A 140 2.49 2.32 -17.56
N PRO A 141 2.63 1.50 -18.63
CA PRO A 141 1.86 1.67 -19.86
C PRO A 141 0.35 1.71 -19.61
N ARG A 142 -0.35 2.52 -20.40
CA ARG A 142 -1.81 2.69 -20.31
C ARG A 142 -2.50 1.71 -21.25
N ASP A 143 -2.55 0.45 -20.86
CA ASP A 143 -3.21 -0.63 -21.60
C ASP A 143 -3.93 -1.61 -20.64
N SER A 144 -4.61 -2.59 -21.22
CA SER A 144 -5.37 -3.60 -20.49
C SER A 144 -4.51 -4.54 -19.64
N ASP A 145 -3.24 -4.76 -20.00
CA ASP A 145 -2.35 -5.71 -19.31
C ASP A 145 -1.86 -5.11 -17.98
N HIS A 146 -1.81 -3.79 -17.89
CA HIS A 146 -1.46 -3.05 -16.68
C HIS A 146 -2.68 -2.66 -15.83
N LEU A 147 -3.90 -2.91 -16.32
CA LEU A 147 -5.14 -2.59 -15.62
C LEU A 147 -5.39 -3.58 -14.46
N ARG A 148 -5.27 -3.10 -13.23
CA ARG A 148 -5.57 -3.90 -12.02
C ARG A 148 -7.06 -3.84 -11.72
N ASP A 149 -7.70 -5.00 -11.75
CA ASP A 149 -9.08 -5.17 -11.30
C ASP A 149 -9.13 -5.26 -9.77
N MET A 150 -9.84 -4.31 -9.15
CA MET A 150 -9.94 -4.14 -7.71
C MET A 150 -11.40 -4.29 -7.29
N CYS A 151 -11.63 -5.12 -6.27
CA CYS A 151 -12.89 -5.18 -5.55
C CYS A 151 -12.88 -4.10 -4.46
N LEU A 152 -13.75 -3.10 -4.61
CA LEU A 152 -13.92 -2.00 -3.66
C LEU A 152 -15.12 -2.29 -2.76
N PHE A 153 -14.98 -2.08 -1.45
CA PHE A 153 -16.03 -2.31 -0.45
C PHE A 153 -16.60 -1.00 0.09
N ALA A 154 -17.77 -1.09 0.75
CA ALA A 154 -18.50 0.07 1.28
C ALA A 154 -17.75 0.83 2.39
N ASP A 155 -16.79 0.19 3.08
CA ASP A 155 -15.90 0.83 4.06
C ASP A 155 -14.70 1.54 3.39
N GLY A 156 -14.66 1.58 2.05
CA GLY A 156 -13.58 2.14 1.27
C GLY A 156 -12.37 1.23 1.12
N SER A 157 -12.34 0.05 1.76
CA SER A 157 -11.25 -0.90 1.59
C SER A 157 -11.27 -1.51 0.19
N ALA A 158 -10.10 -1.91 -0.31
CA ALA A 158 -9.99 -2.47 -1.66
C ALA A 158 -8.88 -3.51 -1.79
N ILE A 159 -9.15 -4.55 -2.57
CA ILE A 159 -8.22 -5.66 -2.84
C ILE A 159 -8.49 -6.23 -4.24
N SER A 160 -7.49 -6.83 -4.88
CA SER A 160 -7.62 -7.45 -6.19
C SER A 160 -8.81 -8.42 -6.25
N ALA A 161 -9.72 -8.18 -7.19
CA ALA A 161 -10.91 -9.02 -7.35
C ALA A 161 -10.51 -10.46 -7.74
N TRP A 162 -9.61 -10.61 -8.70
CA TRP A 162 -9.04 -11.91 -9.05
C TRP A 162 -8.23 -12.52 -7.91
N GLY A 163 -7.48 -11.72 -7.15
CA GLY A 163 -6.76 -12.19 -5.97
C GLY A 163 -7.69 -12.90 -4.98
N LEU A 164 -8.86 -12.31 -4.68
CA LEU A 164 -9.89 -12.92 -3.83
C LEU A 164 -10.45 -14.22 -4.42
N THR A 165 -10.80 -14.21 -5.72
CA THR A 165 -11.38 -15.38 -6.39
C THR A 165 -10.42 -16.57 -6.38
N TYR A 166 -9.16 -16.35 -6.78
CA TYR A 166 -8.14 -17.40 -6.79
C TYR A 166 -7.84 -17.91 -5.37
N HIS A 167 -7.71 -17.02 -4.39
CA HIS A 167 -7.45 -17.41 -3.00
C HIS A 167 -8.55 -18.31 -2.44
N THR A 168 -9.81 -17.99 -2.73
CA THR A 168 -10.96 -18.81 -2.30
C THR A 168 -10.97 -20.17 -3.00
N GLY A 169 -10.48 -20.24 -4.23
CA GLY A 169 -10.22 -21.49 -4.96
C GLY A 169 -8.94 -22.22 -4.54
N GLY A 170 -8.24 -21.76 -3.49
CA GLY A 170 -7.02 -22.38 -2.96
C GLY A 170 -5.71 -21.98 -3.64
N VAL A 171 -5.75 -21.01 -4.56
CA VAL A 171 -4.56 -20.52 -5.29
C VAL A 171 -4.13 -19.18 -4.75
N ILE A 172 -2.92 -19.11 -4.19
CA ILE A 172 -2.30 -17.86 -3.75
C ILE A 172 -1.63 -17.20 -4.96
N ARG A 173 -1.94 -15.93 -5.22
CA ARG A 173 -1.26 -15.09 -6.22
C ARG A 173 -0.40 -14.06 -5.51
N GLY A 174 0.84 -13.87 -5.94
CA GLY A 174 1.76 -12.92 -5.31
C GLY A 174 2.23 -13.37 -3.92
N ALA A 175 1.47 -13.03 -2.89
CA ALA A 175 1.76 -13.45 -1.52
C ALA A 175 0.48 -13.72 -0.74
N ASP A 176 0.55 -14.61 0.25
CA ASP A 176 -0.57 -14.81 1.16
C ASP A 176 -0.69 -13.61 2.11
N LEU A 177 -1.83 -12.92 2.07
CA LEU A 177 -2.12 -11.73 2.86
C LEU A 177 -2.65 -12.04 4.26
N ALA A 178 -2.99 -13.29 4.59
CA ALA A 178 -3.68 -13.62 5.84
C ALA A 178 -2.94 -13.14 7.10
N GLY A 179 -1.61 -13.17 7.08
CA GLY A 179 -0.75 -12.67 8.16
C GLY A 179 -0.14 -11.28 7.92
N LYS A 180 -0.57 -10.55 6.88
CA LYS A 180 0.02 -9.28 6.47
C LYS A 180 -0.83 -8.05 6.81
N PHE A 181 -2.12 -8.25 7.10
CA PHE A 181 -2.97 -7.19 7.63
C PHE A 181 -2.48 -6.78 9.01
N ARG A 182 -2.44 -5.48 9.27
CA ARG A 182 -2.04 -4.96 10.58
C ARG A 182 -3.09 -5.28 11.64
N ALA A 183 -4.37 -5.08 11.32
CA ALA A 183 -5.45 -5.47 12.20
C ALA A 183 -5.48 -7.00 12.40
N THR A 184 -5.76 -7.42 13.62
CA THR A 184 -6.13 -8.82 13.89
C THR A 184 -7.50 -9.08 13.27
N ILE A 185 -7.54 -9.94 12.25
CA ILE A 185 -8.78 -10.29 11.57
C ILE A 185 -9.42 -11.49 12.27
N PRO A 186 -10.65 -11.38 12.80
CA PRO A 186 -11.31 -12.51 13.43
C PRO A 186 -11.54 -13.63 12.41
N ALA A 187 -11.23 -14.87 12.83
CA ALA A 187 -11.60 -16.06 12.08
C ALA A 187 -13.12 -16.11 11.84
N ALA A 188 -13.51 -16.88 10.83
CA ALA A 188 -14.92 -17.19 10.56
C ALA A 188 -15.49 -18.14 11.62
#